data_AF-A0A956CJI0-F1
#
_entry.id   AF-A0A956CJI0-F1
#
_cell.length_a   1.000
_cell.length_b   1.000
_cell.length_c   1.000
_cell.angle_alpha   90.00
_cell.angle_beta   90.00
_cell.angle_gamma   90.00
#
_symmetry.space_group_name_H-M   'P 1'
#
loop_
_entity.id
_entity.type
_entity.pdbx_description
1 polymer ?
#
loop_
_entity_poly.entity_id
_entity_poly.type
_entity_poly.pdbx_seq_one_letter_code
_entity_poly.pdbx_strand_id
1 'polypeptide(L)'
;MASKQKSGWWGSARVPVGRRARWRIGPLTLDVTRLEREWLVTHRSTENGHDDQVQVEPELEPTEELEAGTQVARFGVSHDGDEIELVPVMPDRAVVTRPEHPVTVPARESATMYVGAPLWIRIREPKKDRTLLDLPAVRPIQTFWGVDTCEGELCYATRTYGRLRLSDARVPPHRVLTAVRIENDEATPLLIERLHLPVRVLSVYSDDQDRLWSEAVTLSRKQGEEFAELSLEKNPGPEAANAQRVSKAREKAEKNELVRAFGKFFKL
;
A
#
# COMPACT_ATOMS: atom_id res chain seq x y z
N MET A 1 -23.07 -0.79 19.97
CA MET A 1 -22.01 -0.72 18.95
C MET A 1 -20.77 -1.35 19.57
N ALA A 2 -20.34 -2.52 19.07
CA ALA A 2 -19.15 -3.19 19.61
C ALA A 2 -17.92 -2.39 19.18
N SER A 3 -17.13 -1.92 20.15
CA SER A 3 -15.79 -1.41 19.91
C SER A 3 -14.99 -2.55 19.26
N LYS A 4 -14.66 -2.40 17.98
CA LYS A 4 -13.81 -3.37 17.28
C LYS A 4 -12.41 -3.19 17.85
N GLN A 5 -11.89 -4.23 18.49
CA GLN A 5 -10.53 -4.26 19.02
C GLN A 5 -9.55 -3.99 17.88
N LYS A 6 -8.57 -3.10 18.11
CA LYS A 6 -7.48 -2.88 17.15
C LYS A 6 -6.88 -4.22 16.77
N SER A 7 -6.81 -4.51 15.48
CA SER A 7 -6.24 -5.68 14.83
C SER A 7 -4.82 -5.97 15.30
N GLY A 8 -4.06 -4.96 15.74
CA GLY A 8 -2.79 -5.13 16.45
C GLY A 8 -1.72 -5.88 15.66
N TRP A 9 -1.87 -5.97 14.33
CA TRP A 9 -1.02 -6.82 13.50
C TRP A 9 0.31 -6.16 13.13
N TRP A 10 0.39 -4.83 13.24
CA TRP A 10 1.62 -4.07 13.02
C TRP A 10 2.15 -3.42 14.30
N GLY A 11 3.42 -3.06 14.28
CA GLY A 11 4.18 -2.56 15.43
C GLY A 11 5.17 -3.58 15.96
N SER A 12 5.71 -3.31 17.15
CA SER A 12 6.65 -4.19 17.84
C SER A 12 5.98 -5.49 18.29
N ALA A 13 6.67 -6.60 18.06
CA ALA A 13 6.31 -7.91 18.57
C ALA A 13 7.54 -8.62 19.14
N ARG A 14 7.35 -9.25 20.30
CA ARG A 14 8.37 -10.07 20.93
C ARG A 14 8.26 -11.51 20.42
N VAL A 15 9.38 -12.07 19.98
CA VAL A 15 9.56 -13.45 19.53
C VAL A 15 10.76 -14.03 20.28
N PRO A 16 10.52 -14.69 21.44
CA PRO A 16 11.61 -15.28 22.23
C PRO A 16 12.44 -16.29 21.44
N VAL A 17 13.70 -16.47 21.82
CA VAL A 17 14.57 -17.50 21.23
C VAL A 17 13.91 -18.87 21.37
N GLY A 18 13.90 -19.64 20.26
CA GLY A 18 13.22 -20.92 20.16
C GLY A 18 11.72 -20.81 19.91
N ARG A 19 11.17 -19.60 19.72
CA ARG A 19 9.75 -19.38 19.40
C ARG A 19 9.58 -18.78 18.02
N ARG A 20 8.35 -18.89 17.54
CA ARG A 20 7.85 -18.30 16.30
C ARG A 20 6.65 -17.41 16.59
N ALA A 21 6.45 -16.38 15.80
CA ALA A 21 5.18 -15.66 15.74
C ALA A 21 4.68 -15.68 14.30
N ARG A 22 3.35 -15.73 14.13
CA ARG A 22 2.69 -15.78 12.83
C ARG A 22 1.72 -14.60 12.68
N TRP A 23 1.73 -14.03 11.49
CA TRP A 23 0.77 -13.04 11.02
C TRP A 23 0.10 -13.55 9.76
N ARG A 24 -1.23 -13.52 9.75
CA ARG A 24 -2.02 -13.64 8.53
C ARG A 24 -2.65 -12.28 8.25
N ILE A 25 -2.36 -11.72 7.08
CA ILE A 25 -2.80 -10.39 6.66
C ILE A 25 -3.38 -10.53 5.25
N GLY A 26 -4.68 -10.80 5.21
CA GLY A 26 -5.35 -11.24 4.00
C GLY A 26 -4.65 -12.46 3.38
N PRO A 27 -4.20 -12.39 2.12
CA PRO A 27 -3.59 -13.53 1.45
C PRO A 27 -2.18 -13.86 1.94
N LEU A 28 -1.47 -12.94 2.62
CA LEU A 28 -0.14 -13.20 3.15
C LEU A 28 -0.22 -13.96 4.47
N THR A 29 0.50 -15.08 4.56
CA THR A 29 0.93 -15.66 5.83
C THR A 29 2.43 -15.45 5.99
N LEU A 30 2.82 -14.83 7.10
CA LEU A 30 4.17 -14.49 7.49
C LEU A 30 4.47 -15.15 8.84
N ASP A 31 5.57 -15.87 8.90
CA ASP A 31 6.08 -16.51 10.11
C ASP A 31 7.48 -15.94 10.38
N VAL A 32 7.74 -15.51 11.61
CA VAL A 32 9.06 -15.07 12.05
C VAL A 32 9.48 -15.91 13.25
N THR A 33 10.60 -16.62 13.10
CA THR A 33 11.17 -17.48 14.13
C THR A 33 12.48 -16.91 14.61
N ARG A 34 12.66 -16.81 15.93
CA ARG A 34 13.93 -16.43 16.54
C ARG A 34 14.69 -17.69 16.95
N LEU A 35 15.87 -17.90 16.38
CA LEU A 35 16.81 -18.93 16.83
C LEU A 35 17.97 -18.25 17.57
N GLU A 36 18.98 -18.95 18.08
CA GLU A 36 20.02 -18.30 18.92
C GLU A 36 20.79 -17.19 18.18
N ARG A 37 21.16 -17.45 16.93
CA ARG A 37 22.01 -16.55 16.10
C ARG A 37 21.39 -16.18 14.77
N GLU A 38 20.10 -16.42 14.61
CA GLU A 38 19.40 -16.06 13.38
C GLU A 38 17.96 -15.65 13.61
N TRP A 39 17.46 -14.82 12.69
CA TRP A 39 16.06 -14.67 12.38
C TRP A 39 15.75 -15.51 11.14
N LEU A 40 14.74 -16.37 11.24
CA LEU A 40 14.18 -17.10 10.12
C LEU A 40 12.81 -16.50 9.81
N VAL A 41 12.68 -15.92 8.62
CA VAL A 41 11.42 -15.37 8.13
C VAL A 41 10.93 -16.26 6.99
N THR A 42 9.73 -16.80 7.14
CA THR A 42 9.08 -17.57 6.08
C THR A 42 7.77 -16.92 5.70
N HIS A 43 7.46 -16.88 4.41
CA HIS A 43 6.22 -16.29 3.95
C HIS A 43 5.62 -17.00 2.74
N ARG A 44 4.31 -16.94 2.63
CA ARG A 44 3.54 -17.45 1.48
C ARG A 44 2.33 -16.57 1.24
N SER A 45 1.89 -16.52 0.00
CA SER A 45 0.67 -15.80 -0.38
C SER A 45 -0.30 -16.76 -1.05
N THR A 46 -1.57 -16.71 -0.65
CA THR A 46 -2.63 -17.41 -1.37
C THR A 46 -2.99 -16.66 -2.66
N GLU A 47 -3.59 -17.37 -3.62
CA GLU A 47 -4.14 -16.74 -4.83
C GLU A 47 -5.43 -15.97 -4.55
N ASN A 48 -6.07 -16.21 -3.40
CA ASN A 48 -7.31 -15.56 -3.01
C ASN A 48 -7.04 -14.13 -2.49
N GLY A 49 -6.91 -13.17 -3.42
CA GLY A 49 -6.78 -11.75 -3.10
C GLY A 49 -8.00 -11.09 -2.43
N HIS A 50 -9.09 -11.84 -2.20
CA HIS A 50 -10.27 -11.37 -1.48
C HIS A 50 -10.27 -11.71 0.01
N ASP A 51 -9.25 -12.43 0.49
CA ASP A 51 -9.08 -12.69 1.91
C ASP A 51 -8.86 -11.37 2.67
N ASP A 52 -9.80 -11.05 3.55
CA ASP A 52 -9.80 -9.85 4.39
C ASP A 52 -9.54 -10.16 5.88
N GLN A 53 -9.12 -11.40 6.19
CA GLN A 53 -8.83 -11.80 7.56
C GLN A 53 -7.49 -11.26 8.05
N VAL A 54 -7.46 -10.91 9.33
CA VAL A 54 -6.23 -10.62 10.08
C VAL A 54 -6.17 -11.55 11.28
N GLN A 55 -5.05 -12.26 11.45
CA GLN A 55 -4.79 -13.10 12.61
C GLN A 55 -3.34 -12.93 13.04
N VAL A 56 -3.11 -12.87 14.35
CA VAL A 56 -1.78 -12.81 14.95
C VAL A 56 -1.69 -13.91 16.00
N GLU A 57 -0.73 -14.80 15.83
CA GLU A 57 -0.49 -15.94 16.72
C GLU A 57 0.93 -15.79 17.29
N PRO A 58 1.09 -15.22 18.49
CA PRO A 58 2.40 -15.08 19.13
C PRO A 58 2.86 -16.41 19.72
N GLU A 59 4.17 -16.54 19.90
CA GLU A 59 4.81 -17.62 20.67
C GLU A 59 4.35 -19.05 20.27
N LEU A 60 4.33 -19.34 18.97
CA LEU A 60 4.20 -20.70 18.45
C LEU A 60 5.52 -21.47 18.55
N GLU A 61 5.44 -22.81 18.54
CA GLU A 61 6.62 -23.64 18.31
C GLU A 61 7.16 -23.43 16.88
N PRO A 62 8.48 -23.56 16.67
CA PRO A 62 9.08 -23.63 15.34
C PRO A 62 8.46 -24.78 14.54
N THR A 63 8.41 -24.63 13.21
CA THR A 63 7.95 -25.69 12.31
C THR A 63 9.14 -26.30 11.58
N GLU A 64 9.21 -27.64 11.58
CA GLU A 64 10.25 -28.40 10.86
C GLU A 64 9.89 -28.59 9.37
N GLU A 65 8.59 -28.68 9.04
CA GLU A 65 8.09 -28.93 7.68
C GLU A 65 7.46 -27.68 7.06
N LEU A 66 8.05 -27.20 5.96
CA LEU A 66 7.52 -26.04 5.24
C LEU A 66 6.53 -26.46 4.15
N GLU A 67 5.39 -25.77 4.08
CA GLU A 67 4.43 -25.94 3.00
C GLU A 67 5.05 -25.59 1.63
N ALA A 68 4.60 -26.25 0.57
CA ALA A 68 5.07 -26.00 -0.79
C ALA A 68 4.85 -24.53 -1.21
N GLY A 69 5.85 -23.94 -1.89
CA GLY A 69 5.81 -22.54 -2.32
C GLY A 69 6.18 -21.52 -1.23
N THR A 70 6.42 -21.96 0.01
CA THR A 70 6.93 -21.09 1.09
C THR A 70 8.29 -20.52 0.71
N GLN A 71 8.39 -19.20 0.76
CA GLN A 71 9.65 -18.49 0.59
C GLN A 71 10.36 -18.39 1.94
N VAL A 72 11.69 -18.49 1.92
CA VAL A 72 12.52 -18.53 3.13
C VAL A 72 13.62 -17.48 3.06
N ALA A 73 13.73 -16.66 4.08
CA ALA A 73 14.82 -15.71 4.29
C ALA A 73 15.47 -15.93 5.65
N ARG A 74 16.80 -16.02 5.68
CA ARG A 74 17.60 -16.24 6.89
C ARG A 74 18.53 -15.08 7.12
N PHE A 75 18.58 -14.58 8.35
CA PHE A 75 19.40 -13.45 8.73
C PHE A 75 20.25 -13.81 9.94
N GLY A 76 21.57 -13.90 9.76
CA GLY A 76 22.51 -14.09 10.86
C GLY A 76 22.60 -12.83 11.73
N VAL A 77 22.43 -12.99 13.03
CA VAL A 77 22.45 -11.90 14.02
C VAL A 77 23.24 -12.27 15.28
N SER A 78 23.71 -11.27 16.01
CA SER A 78 24.22 -11.48 17.36
C SER A 78 23.11 -11.98 18.28
N HIS A 79 23.47 -12.57 19.42
CA HIS A 79 22.51 -13.13 20.39
C HIS A 79 21.58 -12.06 21.02
N ASP A 80 21.72 -10.79 20.66
CA ASP A 80 21.01 -9.68 21.27
C ASP A 80 19.69 -9.40 20.55
N GLY A 81 18.60 -9.51 21.30
CA GLY A 81 17.26 -9.11 20.89
C GLY A 81 16.35 -10.28 20.52
N ASP A 82 15.10 -10.11 20.91
CA ASP A 82 13.97 -11.00 20.64
C ASP A 82 12.77 -10.17 20.16
N GLU A 83 13.01 -8.98 19.61
CA GLU A 83 11.97 -8.05 19.18
C GLU A 83 12.11 -7.77 17.68
N ILE A 84 10.99 -7.84 16.98
CA ILE A 84 10.84 -7.38 15.61
C ILE A 84 9.75 -6.31 15.54
N GLU A 85 9.75 -5.53 14.48
CA GLU A 85 8.69 -4.57 14.18
C GLU A 85 8.16 -4.83 12.77
N LEU A 86 6.83 -5.00 12.65
CA LEU A 86 6.14 -5.01 11.35
C LEU A 86 5.66 -3.60 11.04
N VAL A 87 6.12 -3.04 9.92
CA VAL A 87 5.80 -1.68 9.50
C VAL A 87 5.04 -1.72 8.16
N PRO A 88 3.76 -1.34 8.13
CA PRO A 88 2.99 -1.11 6.91
C PRO A 88 3.62 0.04 6.12
N VAL A 89 3.92 -0.18 4.85
CA VAL A 89 4.54 0.81 3.96
C VAL A 89 3.90 0.75 2.57
N MET A 90 3.94 1.85 1.83
CA MET A 90 3.47 1.88 0.43
C MET A 90 4.29 0.91 -0.45
N PRO A 91 3.83 0.58 -1.67
CA PRO A 91 4.63 -0.20 -2.63
C PRO A 91 5.97 0.44 -2.97
N ASP A 92 6.92 -0.39 -3.40
CA ASP A 92 8.24 0.04 -3.87
C ASP A 92 8.25 0.56 -5.32
N ARG A 93 7.11 0.53 -6.03
CA ARG A 93 6.91 1.05 -7.39
C ARG A 93 5.59 1.81 -7.51
N ALA A 94 5.48 2.69 -8.49
CA ALA A 94 4.22 3.37 -8.79
C ALA A 94 3.07 2.39 -9.06
N VAL A 95 1.84 2.83 -8.80
CA VAL A 95 0.64 2.03 -8.99
C VAL A 95 -0.21 2.63 -10.09
N VAL A 96 -0.51 1.85 -11.13
CA VAL A 96 -1.52 2.17 -12.13
C VAL A 96 -2.85 1.56 -11.70
N THR A 97 -3.85 2.41 -11.54
CA THR A 97 -5.23 1.99 -11.30
C THR A 97 -6.08 2.20 -12.54
N ARG A 98 -7.06 1.32 -12.73
CA ARG A 98 -8.09 1.46 -13.76
C ARG A 98 -9.45 1.35 -13.07
N PRO A 99 -10.36 2.33 -13.24
CA PRO A 99 -11.74 2.13 -12.81
C PRO A 99 -12.36 0.99 -13.63
N GLU A 100 -13.35 0.30 -13.06
CA GLU A 100 -14.04 -0.83 -13.71
C GLU A 100 -14.72 -0.41 -15.03
N HIS A 101 -15.29 0.79 -15.00
CA HIS A 101 -15.72 1.52 -16.18
C HIS A 101 -15.03 2.89 -16.16
N PRO A 102 -14.59 3.42 -17.32
CA PRO A 102 -14.08 4.78 -17.40
C PRO A 102 -15.02 5.77 -16.72
N VAL A 103 -14.44 6.71 -15.97
CA VAL A 103 -15.20 7.74 -15.26
C VAL A 103 -15.07 9.04 -16.03
N THR A 104 -16.20 9.63 -16.41
CA THR A 104 -16.22 10.97 -17.00
C THR A 104 -16.55 11.99 -15.92
N VAL A 105 -15.65 12.94 -15.68
CA VAL A 105 -15.91 14.12 -14.86
C VAL A 105 -16.40 15.23 -15.82
N PRO A 106 -17.65 15.70 -15.71
CA PRO A 106 -18.17 16.72 -16.61
C PRO A 106 -17.38 18.03 -16.53
N ALA A 107 -17.65 18.93 -17.48
CA ALA A 107 -17.10 20.28 -17.45
C ALA A 107 -17.51 21.00 -16.15
N ARG A 108 -16.55 21.68 -15.52
CA ARG A 108 -16.76 22.45 -14.27
C ARG A 108 -17.25 21.62 -13.09
N GLU A 109 -16.94 20.33 -13.07
CA GLU A 109 -17.32 19.40 -12.01
C GLU A 109 -16.10 18.77 -11.32
N SER A 110 -16.36 18.15 -10.18
CA SER A 110 -15.35 17.41 -9.42
C SER A 110 -15.87 16.06 -8.94
N ALA A 111 -14.95 15.12 -8.71
CA ALA A 111 -15.26 13.80 -8.18
C ALA A 111 -14.11 13.29 -7.29
N THR A 112 -14.42 12.43 -6.33
CA THR A 112 -13.41 11.72 -5.53
C THR A 112 -13.45 10.24 -5.85
N MET A 113 -12.30 9.66 -6.14
CA MET A 113 -12.14 8.23 -6.38
C MET A 113 -11.23 7.62 -5.31
N TYR A 114 -11.69 6.56 -4.64
CA TYR A 114 -10.89 5.83 -3.66
C TYR A 114 -10.17 4.66 -4.32
N VAL A 115 -8.84 4.67 -4.23
CA VAL A 115 -7.96 3.68 -4.87
C VAL A 115 -7.21 2.89 -3.80
N GLY A 116 -7.32 1.56 -3.84
CA GLY A 116 -6.61 0.69 -2.89
C GLY A 116 -5.29 0.19 -3.47
N ALA A 117 -4.17 0.80 -3.12
CA ALA A 117 -2.86 0.26 -3.44
C ALA A 117 -2.58 -1.03 -2.65
N PRO A 118 -1.88 -2.03 -3.22
CA PRO A 118 -1.38 -3.16 -2.43
C PRO A 118 -0.46 -2.68 -1.30
N LEU A 119 -0.53 -3.32 -0.14
CA LEU A 119 0.30 -2.98 1.01
C LEU A 119 1.65 -3.71 0.94
N TRP A 120 2.73 -3.05 1.33
CA TRP A 120 3.99 -3.72 1.67
C TRP A 120 4.17 -3.76 3.18
N ILE A 121 4.85 -4.79 3.64
CA ILE A 121 5.21 -4.98 5.04
C ILE A 121 6.73 -5.03 5.12
N ARG A 122 7.27 -4.12 5.92
CA ARG A 122 8.68 -4.08 6.25
C ARG A 122 8.88 -4.69 7.64
N ILE A 123 9.75 -5.69 7.72
CA ILE A 123 10.12 -6.34 8.98
C ILE A 123 11.45 -5.76 9.43
N ARG A 124 11.51 -5.23 10.65
CA ARG A 124 12.70 -4.56 11.20
C ARG A 124 13.13 -5.15 12.53
N GLU A 125 14.42 -5.03 12.83
CA GLU A 125 14.94 -5.09 14.20
C GLU A 125 14.99 -3.66 14.75
N PRO A 126 14.04 -3.24 15.62
CA PRO A 126 13.91 -1.85 16.04
C PRO A 126 15.15 -1.35 16.79
N LYS A 127 15.74 -2.18 17.66
CA LYS A 127 16.93 -1.81 18.46
C LYS A 127 18.19 -1.56 17.62
N LYS A 128 18.27 -2.10 16.41
CA LYS A 128 19.42 -1.96 15.51
C LYS A 128 19.12 -1.08 14.29
N ASP A 129 17.92 -0.51 14.22
CA ASP A 129 17.42 0.25 13.07
C ASP A 129 17.69 -0.45 11.72
N ARG A 130 17.42 -1.76 11.67
CA ARG A 130 17.74 -2.60 10.51
C ARG A 130 16.48 -3.18 9.90
N THR A 131 16.38 -3.13 8.58
CA THR A 131 15.36 -3.86 7.83
C THR A 131 15.86 -5.26 7.51
N LEU A 132 15.08 -6.28 7.88
CA LEU A 132 15.33 -7.67 7.52
C LEU A 132 14.69 -7.98 6.16
N LEU A 133 13.41 -7.65 5.99
CA LEU A 133 12.65 -8.00 4.80
C LEU A 133 11.65 -6.89 4.44
N ASP A 134 11.37 -6.74 3.14
CA ASP A 134 10.41 -5.78 2.59
C ASP A 134 9.62 -6.52 1.50
N LEU A 135 8.35 -6.85 1.76
CA LEU A 135 7.57 -7.74 0.92
C LEU A 135 6.11 -7.26 0.75
N PRO A 136 5.44 -7.62 -0.36
CA PRO A 136 4.02 -7.30 -0.53
C PRO A 136 3.11 -8.21 0.33
N ALA A 137 2.06 -7.62 0.91
CA ALA A 137 0.98 -8.33 1.60
C ALA A 137 0.01 -9.04 0.63
N VAL A 138 0.00 -8.62 -0.65
CA VAL A 138 -0.72 -9.29 -1.73
C VAL A 138 0.14 -9.24 -2.98
N ARG A 139 0.24 -10.36 -3.70
CA ARG A 139 1.06 -10.43 -4.92
C ARG A 139 0.62 -9.34 -5.92
N PRO A 140 1.49 -8.36 -6.22
CA PRO A 140 1.14 -7.29 -7.15
C PRO A 140 1.17 -7.83 -8.59
N ILE A 141 0.34 -7.24 -9.45
CA ILE A 141 0.37 -7.50 -10.89
C ILE A 141 1.31 -6.48 -11.50
N GLN A 142 2.33 -6.91 -12.24
CA GLN A 142 3.21 -5.99 -12.96
C GLN A 142 2.53 -5.43 -14.20
N THR A 143 2.79 -4.15 -14.50
CA THR A 143 2.29 -3.48 -15.70
C THR A 143 3.27 -2.40 -16.14
N PHE A 144 3.10 -1.90 -17.35
CA PHE A 144 3.92 -0.84 -17.91
C PHE A 144 3.09 0.43 -18.11
N TRP A 145 3.68 1.57 -17.78
CA TRP A 145 3.11 2.90 -17.99
C TRP A 145 4.04 3.71 -18.89
N GLY A 146 3.62 4.03 -20.12
CA GLY A 146 4.48 4.66 -21.11
C GLY A 146 3.74 5.02 -22.40
N VAL A 147 4.43 5.77 -23.29
CA VAL A 147 3.85 6.25 -24.58
C VAL A 147 3.77 5.05 -25.52
N ASP A 148 4.81 4.23 -25.44
CA ASP A 148 4.98 2.98 -26.15
C ASP A 148 5.65 1.95 -25.21
N THR A 149 6.18 0.86 -25.76
CA THR A 149 6.85 -0.21 -25.00
C THR A 149 8.32 0.09 -24.66
N CYS A 150 8.89 1.18 -25.16
CA CYS A 150 10.29 1.57 -25.01
C CYS A 150 10.47 2.74 -24.04
N GLU A 151 9.49 3.65 -23.97
CA GLU A 151 9.50 4.84 -23.12
C GLU A 151 8.41 4.77 -22.05
N GLY A 152 8.80 4.46 -20.82
CA GLY A 152 7.87 4.37 -19.69
C GLY A 152 8.51 3.84 -18.41
N GLU A 153 7.65 3.43 -17.48
CA GLU A 153 8.00 2.92 -16.16
C GLU A 153 7.32 1.56 -15.90
N LEU A 154 8.03 0.66 -15.22
CA LEU A 154 7.46 -0.58 -14.70
C LEU A 154 6.72 -0.29 -13.39
N CYS A 155 5.40 -0.45 -13.42
CA CYS A 155 4.49 -0.15 -12.32
C CYS A 155 3.78 -1.43 -11.83
N TYR A 156 2.96 -1.28 -10.80
CA TYR A 156 1.98 -2.28 -10.40
C TYR A 156 0.59 -1.90 -10.88
N ALA A 157 -0.14 -2.84 -11.47
CA ALA A 157 -1.56 -2.70 -11.72
C ALA A 157 -2.33 -3.05 -10.44
N THR A 158 -3.22 -2.15 -10.01
CA THR A 158 -4.25 -2.50 -9.04
C THR A 158 -5.58 -2.75 -9.73
N ARG A 159 -6.23 -3.87 -9.39
CA ARG A 159 -7.61 -4.19 -9.78
C ARG A 159 -8.64 -3.67 -8.78
N THR A 160 -8.23 -2.90 -7.78
CA THR A 160 -9.21 -2.29 -6.89
C THR A 160 -10.03 -1.32 -7.67
N TYR A 161 -11.33 -1.56 -7.59
CA TYR A 161 -12.34 -0.65 -8.04
C TYR A 161 -12.06 0.75 -7.52
N GLY A 162 -11.71 1.67 -8.41
CA GLY A 162 -11.82 3.09 -8.13
C GLY A 162 -13.28 3.38 -7.83
N ARG A 163 -13.65 3.44 -6.55
CA ARG A 163 -15.04 3.69 -6.13
C ARG A 163 -15.23 5.18 -5.94
N LEU A 164 -16.39 5.70 -6.36
CA LEU A 164 -16.75 7.10 -6.17
C LEU A 164 -17.34 7.38 -4.78
N ARG A 165 -17.70 6.33 -4.03
CA ARG A 165 -18.19 6.43 -2.66
C ARG A 165 -17.38 5.50 -1.76
N LEU A 166 -16.94 6.04 -0.63
CA LEU A 166 -16.18 5.27 0.36
C LEU A 166 -17.01 4.12 0.95
N SER A 167 -18.33 4.31 1.11
CA SER A 167 -19.26 3.26 1.58
C SER A 167 -19.23 2.00 0.72
N ASP A 168 -18.89 2.15 -0.56
CA ASP A 168 -18.88 1.06 -1.54
C ASP A 168 -17.49 0.39 -1.62
N ALA A 169 -16.49 0.97 -0.93
CA ALA A 169 -15.16 0.42 -0.81
C ALA A 169 -15.06 -0.45 0.45
N ARG A 170 -15.11 -1.78 0.27
CA ARG A 170 -14.46 -2.67 1.24
C ARG A 170 -12.96 -2.45 1.13
N VAL A 171 -12.32 -2.14 2.26
CA VAL A 171 -10.86 -1.95 2.34
C VAL A 171 -10.26 -3.16 3.03
N PRO A 172 -9.67 -4.10 2.27
CA PRO A 172 -8.98 -5.23 2.87
C PRO A 172 -7.76 -4.75 3.68
N PRO A 173 -7.36 -5.47 4.73
CA PRO A 173 -6.22 -5.12 5.59
C PRO A 173 -4.88 -5.09 4.84
N HIS A 174 -4.81 -5.78 3.70
CA HIS A 174 -3.61 -5.87 2.84
C HIS A 174 -3.56 -4.75 1.78
N ARG A 175 -4.32 -3.65 1.96
CA ARG A 175 -4.35 -2.50 1.05
C ARG A 175 -4.33 -1.16 1.78
N VAL A 176 -3.79 -0.15 1.11
CA VAL A 176 -3.76 1.25 1.56
C VAL A 176 -4.65 2.08 0.64
N LEU A 177 -5.59 2.83 1.21
CA LEU A 177 -6.47 3.72 0.46
C LEU A 177 -5.82 5.07 0.17
N THR A 178 -5.98 5.51 -1.07
CA THR A 178 -5.69 6.88 -1.51
C THR A 178 -6.99 7.51 -2.00
N ALA A 179 -7.40 8.64 -1.41
CA ALA A 179 -8.45 9.48 -1.96
C ALA A 179 -7.85 10.30 -3.11
N VAL A 180 -8.34 10.09 -4.32
CA VAL A 180 -7.95 10.83 -5.51
C VAL A 180 -9.06 11.80 -5.86
N ARG A 181 -8.86 13.07 -5.54
CA ARG A 181 -9.77 14.16 -5.89
C ARG A 181 -9.48 14.60 -7.32
N ILE A 182 -10.50 14.68 -8.15
CA ILE A 182 -10.40 15.03 -9.56
C ILE A 182 -11.21 16.30 -9.76
N GLU A 183 -10.57 17.35 -10.29
CA GLU A 183 -11.16 18.66 -10.52
C GLU A 183 -11.02 19.01 -12.00
N ASN A 184 -12.14 19.30 -12.65
CA ASN A 184 -12.17 19.65 -14.06
C ASN A 184 -12.69 21.08 -14.24
N ASP A 185 -11.79 22.05 -14.29
CA ASP A 185 -12.12 23.47 -14.50
C ASP A 185 -12.27 23.82 -15.99
N GLU A 186 -12.12 22.85 -16.89
CA GLU A 186 -12.26 23.05 -18.33
C GLU A 186 -13.73 23.05 -18.78
N ALA A 187 -14.00 23.60 -19.97
CA ALA A 187 -15.32 23.56 -20.60
C ALA A 187 -15.66 22.21 -21.25
N THR A 188 -14.74 21.24 -21.24
CA THR A 188 -14.90 19.91 -21.84
C THR A 188 -14.88 18.82 -20.76
N PRO A 189 -15.59 17.70 -20.96
CA PRO A 189 -15.51 16.58 -20.02
C PRO A 189 -14.09 16.00 -19.97
N LEU A 190 -13.71 15.49 -18.80
CA LEU A 190 -12.46 14.78 -18.54
C LEU A 190 -12.74 13.28 -18.37
N LEU A 191 -12.23 12.47 -19.31
CA LEU A 191 -12.34 11.01 -19.26
C LEU A 191 -11.16 10.40 -18.48
N ILE A 192 -11.47 9.59 -17.48
CA ILE A 192 -10.49 8.88 -16.66
C ILE A 192 -10.56 7.38 -16.96
N GLU A 193 -9.63 6.89 -17.76
CA GLU A 193 -9.51 5.45 -18.09
C GLU A 193 -8.46 4.74 -17.22
N ARG A 194 -7.41 5.47 -16.84
CA ARG A 194 -6.28 4.97 -16.05
C ARG A 194 -5.71 6.13 -15.24
N LEU A 195 -5.21 5.85 -14.04
CA LEU A 195 -4.43 6.81 -13.27
C LEU A 195 -3.10 6.19 -12.86
N HIS A 196 -2.05 7.00 -12.89
CA HIS A 196 -0.73 6.66 -12.39
C HIS A 196 -0.51 7.34 -11.04
N LEU A 197 -0.37 6.56 -9.97
CA LEU A 197 -0.20 7.06 -8.60
C LEU A 197 1.26 6.91 -8.15
N PRO A 198 1.92 8.01 -7.75
CA PRO A 198 3.31 8.00 -7.29
C PRO A 198 3.38 7.56 -5.82
N VAL A 199 2.99 6.31 -5.55
CA VAL A 199 2.82 5.80 -4.17
C VAL A 199 4.10 5.78 -3.32
N ARG A 200 5.27 5.85 -3.94
CA ARG A 200 6.58 5.79 -3.25
C ARG A 200 6.85 7.03 -2.39
N VAL A 201 6.26 8.16 -2.77
CA VAL A 201 6.35 9.44 -2.03
C VAL A 201 5.18 9.64 -1.06
N LEU A 202 4.30 8.64 -0.92
CA LEU A 202 3.19 8.64 0.03
C LEU A 202 3.56 7.87 1.31
N SER A 203 3.11 8.39 2.44
CA SER A 203 3.20 7.77 3.77
C SER A 203 2.01 6.83 4.00
N VAL A 204 2.06 6.05 5.08
CA VAL A 204 0.90 5.26 5.54
C VAL A 204 0.37 5.82 6.84
N TYR A 205 -0.94 5.94 6.92
CA TYR A 205 -1.73 6.35 8.07
C TYR A 205 -2.71 5.24 8.44
N SER A 206 -3.18 5.24 9.67
CA SER A 206 -4.22 4.32 10.15
C SER A 206 -5.29 5.10 10.90
N ASP A 207 -6.55 4.83 10.57
CA ASP A 207 -7.69 5.39 11.31
C ASP A 207 -8.05 4.55 12.55
N ASP A 208 -9.11 4.96 13.24
CA ASP A 208 -9.63 4.28 14.43
C ASP A 208 -10.23 2.89 14.14
N GLN A 209 -10.45 2.57 12.87
CA GLN A 209 -10.94 1.27 12.39
C GLN A 209 -9.82 0.39 11.82
N ASP A 210 -8.56 0.77 12.01
CA ASP A 210 -7.37 0.13 11.44
C ASP A 210 -7.36 0.07 9.90
N ARG A 211 -8.14 0.90 9.23
CA ARG A 211 -8.02 1.07 7.77
C ARG A 211 -6.75 1.86 7.50
N LEU A 212 -6.00 1.40 6.50
CA LEU A 212 -4.78 2.07 6.09
C LEU A 212 -5.08 3.09 5.00
N TRP A 213 -4.49 4.27 5.16
CA TRP A 213 -4.66 5.41 4.27
C TRP A 213 -3.30 5.95 3.85
N SER A 214 -3.22 6.60 2.70
CA SER A 214 -2.12 7.47 2.30
C SER A 214 -2.54 8.92 2.42
N GLU A 215 -1.64 9.87 2.14
CA GLU A 215 -2.06 11.22 1.79
C GLU A 215 -3.07 11.19 0.62
N ALA A 216 -4.00 12.14 0.62
CA ALA A 216 -4.87 12.38 -0.52
C ALA A 216 -4.08 12.98 -1.68
N VAL A 217 -4.58 12.77 -2.89
CA VAL A 217 -3.97 13.24 -4.13
C VAL A 217 -5.01 14.01 -4.91
N THR A 218 -4.65 15.18 -5.43
CA THR A 218 -5.54 16.00 -6.24
C THR A 218 -5.04 16.02 -7.68
N LEU A 219 -5.95 15.76 -8.63
CA LEU A 219 -5.75 15.84 -10.07
C LEU A 219 -6.58 17.02 -10.59
N SER A 220 -5.94 18.11 -10.99
CA SER A 220 -6.63 19.31 -11.46
C SER A 220 -6.36 19.57 -12.94
N ARG A 221 -7.41 19.61 -13.77
CA ARG A 221 -7.33 20.11 -15.15
C ARG A 221 -7.79 21.56 -15.17
N LYS A 222 -6.83 22.49 -15.29
CA LYS A 222 -7.10 23.92 -15.33
C LYS A 222 -7.49 24.38 -16.72
N GLN A 223 -8.16 25.54 -16.78
CA GLN A 223 -8.59 26.11 -18.04
C GLN A 223 -7.39 26.48 -18.95
N GLY A 224 -7.42 25.98 -20.19
CA GLY A 224 -6.37 26.22 -21.17
C GLY A 224 -5.15 25.30 -21.03
N GLU A 225 -5.15 24.38 -20.06
CA GLU A 225 -4.13 23.35 -19.92
C GLU A 225 -4.56 22.08 -20.65
N GLU A 226 -3.66 21.54 -21.49
CA GLU A 226 -3.89 20.29 -22.21
C GLU A 226 -3.89 19.09 -21.26
N PHE A 227 -3.12 19.15 -20.17
CA PHE A 227 -2.92 18.06 -19.22
C PHE A 227 -3.41 18.44 -17.83
N ALA A 228 -3.81 17.43 -17.06
CA ALA A 228 -4.12 17.60 -15.65
C ALA A 228 -2.84 17.56 -14.79
N GLU A 229 -2.76 18.42 -13.80
CA GLU A 229 -1.67 18.50 -12.82
C GLU A 229 -1.99 17.64 -11.60
N LEU A 230 -1.00 16.90 -11.08
CA LEU A 230 -1.13 16.14 -9.84
C LEU A 230 -0.46 16.88 -8.68
N SER A 231 -1.16 17.01 -7.57
CA SER A 231 -0.64 17.52 -6.31
C SER A 231 -0.88 16.54 -5.17
N LEU A 232 0.04 16.51 -4.20
CA LEU A 232 -0.10 15.73 -2.98
C LEU A 232 -0.62 16.62 -1.86
N GLU A 233 -1.61 16.12 -1.16
CA GLU A 233 -2.04 16.71 0.10
C GLU A 233 -1.08 16.34 1.24
N LYS A 234 -1.18 17.07 2.36
CA LYS A 234 -0.37 16.78 3.56
C LYS A 234 -1.00 15.72 4.48
N ASN A 235 -2.23 15.32 4.20
CA ASN A 235 -3.03 14.45 5.05
C ASN A 235 -3.92 13.53 4.21
N PRO A 236 -4.50 12.48 4.79
CA PRO A 236 -5.37 11.53 4.09
C PRO A 236 -6.71 12.05 3.55
N GLY A 237 -7.00 13.35 3.70
CA GLY A 237 -8.31 13.93 3.36
C GLY A 237 -9.31 13.88 4.52
N PRO A 238 -10.49 14.51 4.33
CA PRO A 238 -11.50 14.65 5.39
C PRO A 238 -12.09 13.32 5.87
N GLU A 239 -12.14 12.29 5.01
CA GLU A 239 -12.69 10.98 5.32
C GLU A 239 -11.86 10.19 6.34
N ALA A 240 -10.59 10.57 6.48
CA ALA A 240 -9.64 9.98 7.40
C ALA A 240 -8.91 11.07 8.20
N ALA A 241 -9.62 12.14 8.56
CA ALA A 241 -9.06 13.29 9.29
C ALA A 241 -8.40 12.92 10.63
N ASN A 242 -8.87 11.86 11.28
CA ASN A 242 -8.33 11.36 12.54
C ASN A 242 -7.23 10.30 12.37
N ALA A 243 -6.85 9.97 11.14
CA ALA A 243 -5.85 8.93 10.89
C ALA A 243 -4.46 9.39 11.35
N GLN A 244 -3.75 8.50 12.02
CA GLN A 244 -2.42 8.74 12.55
C GLN A 244 -1.37 8.10 11.64
N ARG A 245 -0.26 8.80 11.41
CA ARG A 245 0.82 8.29 10.57
C ARG A 245 1.47 7.07 11.21
N VAL A 246 1.44 5.95 10.50
CA VAL A 246 2.06 4.68 10.87
C VAL A 246 3.51 4.61 10.36
N SER A 247 3.74 5.04 9.12
CA SER A 247 5.07 5.02 8.51
C SER A 247 5.27 6.21 7.58
N LYS A 248 6.52 6.59 7.34
CA LYS A 248 6.89 7.64 6.38
C LYS A 248 6.92 7.07 4.96
N ALA A 249 6.80 7.96 3.98
CA ALA A 249 7.07 7.64 2.58
C ALA A 249 8.43 6.97 2.37
N ARG A 250 8.53 6.13 1.33
CA ARG A 250 9.79 5.47 0.94
C ARG A 250 10.79 6.48 0.40
N GLU A 251 10.29 7.48 -0.31
CA GLU A 251 11.07 8.52 -0.96
C GLU A 251 10.58 9.90 -0.54
N LYS A 252 11.43 10.90 -0.71
CA LYS A 252 11.03 12.30 -0.56
C LYS A 252 10.36 12.74 -1.86
N ALA A 253 9.24 13.42 -1.75
CA ALA A 253 8.61 14.03 -2.92
C ALA A 253 9.54 15.10 -3.52
N GLU A 254 10.09 14.84 -4.70
CA GLU A 254 10.74 15.87 -5.50
C GLU A 254 9.70 16.56 -6.39
N LYS A 255 9.71 17.90 -6.44
CA LYS A 255 8.73 18.70 -7.19
C LYS A 255 8.58 18.27 -8.67
N ASN A 256 9.64 17.73 -9.26
CA ASN A 256 9.67 17.36 -10.69
C ASN A 256 9.04 15.99 -10.99
N GLU A 257 8.96 15.07 -10.03
CA GLU A 257 8.33 13.75 -10.24
C GLU A 257 6.79 13.84 -10.31
N LEU A 258 6.20 14.79 -9.59
CA LEU A 258 4.75 14.99 -9.52
C LEU A 258 4.16 15.49 -10.84
N VAL A 259 4.89 16.38 -11.51
CA VAL A 259 4.54 16.93 -12.84
C VAL A 259 4.66 15.86 -13.93
N ARG A 260 5.62 14.92 -13.81
CA ARG A 260 5.84 13.87 -14.81
C ARG A 260 4.80 12.74 -14.77
N ALA A 261 4.18 12.49 -13.61
CA ALA A 261 3.20 11.42 -13.44
C ALA A 261 1.98 11.53 -14.39
N PHE A 262 1.68 12.74 -14.89
CA PHE A 262 0.54 12.99 -15.79
C PHE A 262 0.88 13.67 -17.13
N GLY A 263 2.08 14.23 -17.27
CA GLY A 263 2.39 15.21 -18.33
C GLY A 263 2.49 14.73 -19.78
N LYS A 264 2.17 13.48 -20.15
CA LYS A 264 2.31 13.02 -21.56
C LYS A 264 1.32 11.97 -22.09
N PHE A 265 0.32 11.50 -21.32
CA PHE A 265 -0.34 10.23 -21.67
C PHE A 265 -1.84 10.28 -21.94
N PHE A 266 -2.46 11.46 -21.92
CA PHE A 266 -3.86 11.61 -22.31
C PHE A 266 -3.91 12.37 -23.64
N LYS A 267 -4.00 11.65 -24.75
CA LYS A 267 -4.69 12.19 -25.93
C LYS A 267 -6.16 11.86 -25.76
N LEU A 268 -7.00 12.90 -25.79
CA LEU A 268 -8.46 12.81 -25.91
C LEU A 268 -8.86 11.96 -27.11
#